data_AF-A0A099Y3U7-F1
#
_entry.id   AF-A0A099Y3U7-F1
#
_cell.length_a   1.000
_cell.length_b   1.000
_cell.length_c   1.000
_cell.angle_alpha   90.00
_cell.angle_beta   90.00
_cell.angle_gamma   90.00
#
_symmetry.space_group_name_H-M   'P 1'
#
loop_
_entity.id
_entity.type
_entity.pdbx_description
1 polymer ?
#
loop_
_entity_poly.entity_id
_entity_poly.type
_entity_poly.pdbx_seq_one_letter_code
_entity_poly.pdbx_strand_id
1 'polypeptide(L)'
;MEEKRTSLLLTSEYFKLLLEVIYDTFKKKHNLKKTPKTFQLFGYGAFNESKPSLKKDFEEIGTEFINGKYLYDKSRELEKGKSVIKLNDYYKSVLLLYIGYEDFEKFLDDNKLSKDENEKQSALIHKDKSNTSYYYLNYYFGEDNIILKGKTIISNNWKKIQHFFIYPLDDGSMREHYSHGNIARQGDTLYIRTKTLSGTKYIEGSSEIYYIGHKTPSNINYLVGTYCAFDIYTNPVAGRSILEKCKSKEEMEEKSKDPNIPAYIALEIRNKRIVNESIVGKHFLELSNKSPYASIYYNIPGIYDITFQFENGFKEHLKFEIVATNYKIETLTENVYIEKDRIELLNKGSIINFRFNFSGIIALERVNFYLKTYYLKGKKYNQTGVFSGIDNENRLVNGNVFIEYSK
;
A
#
# COMPACT_ATOMS: atom_id res chain seq x y z
N MET A 1 12.32 12.61 -32.30
CA MET A 1 13.31 11.52 -32.18
C MET A 1 12.55 10.31 -31.66
N GLU A 2 12.22 9.35 -32.52
CA GLU A 2 11.46 8.17 -32.12
C GLU A 2 12.26 7.35 -31.10
N GLU A 3 11.73 7.23 -29.88
CA GLU A 3 12.22 6.24 -28.92
C GLU A 3 12.09 4.84 -29.51
N LYS A 4 13.22 4.27 -29.96
CA LYS A 4 13.37 2.87 -30.37
C LYS A 4 12.92 1.97 -29.22
N ARG A 5 11.91 1.12 -29.46
CA ARG A 5 11.45 0.11 -28.50
C ARG A 5 12.61 -0.82 -28.13
N THR A 6 12.89 -0.98 -26.85
CA THR A 6 13.96 -1.88 -26.36
C THR A 6 13.56 -3.36 -26.35
N SER A 7 12.29 -3.68 -26.64
CA SER A 7 11.75 -5.05 -26.66
C SER A 7 10.37 -5.12 -27.32
N LEU A 8 10.02 -6.30 -27.85
CA LEU A 8 8.71 -6.66 -28.40
C LEU A 8 7.97 -7.60 -27.43
N LEU A 9 6.68 -7.34 -27.22
CA LEU A 9 5.77 -8.18 -26.45
C LEU A 9 4.82 -8.91 -27.38
N LEU A 10 4.69 -10.22 -27.19
CA LEU A 10 3.90 -11.12 -28.03
C LEU A 10 2.91 -11.91 -27.18
N THR A 11 1.67 -12.07 -27.64
CA THR A 11 0.78 -13.10 -27.09
C THR A 11 1.37 -14.48 -27.36
N SER A 12 0.94 -15.47 -26.59
CA SER A 12 1.35 -16.87 -26.77
C SER A 12 1.08 -17.36 -28.20
N GLU A 13 -0.09 -17.02 -28.75
CA GLU A 13 -0.50 -17.44 -30.09
C GLU A 13 0.37 -16.81 -31.18
N TYR A 14 0.65 -15.51 -31.09
CA TYR A 14 1.53 -14.86 -32.05
C TYR A 14 3.00 -15.28 -31.93
N PHE A 15 3.48 -15.55 -30.71
CA PHE A 15 4.82 -16.10 -30.54
C PHE A 15 4.93 -17.53 -31.07
N LYS A 16 3.88 -18.35 -30.89
CA LYS A 16 3.81 -19.70 -31.47
C LYS A 16 3.86 -19.65 -33.00
N LEU A 17 3.06 -18.77 -33.60
CA LEU A 17 3.05 -18.57 -35.05
C LEU A 17 4.42 -18.11 -35.57
N LEU A 18 5.06 -17.16 -34.87
CA LEU A 18 6.41 -16.72 -35.21
C LEU A 18 7.42 -17.89 -35.19
N LEU A 19 7.36 -18.76 -34.18
CA LEU A 19 8.23 -19.95 -34.10
C LEU A 19 7.97 -20.94 -35.24
N GLU A 20 6.71 -21.19 -35.59
CA GLU A 20 6.33 -22.08 -36.68
C GLU A 20 6.91 -21.58 -38.02
N VAL A 21 6.77 -20.27 -38.30
CA VAL A 21 7.34 -19.65 -39.50
C VAL A 21 8.87 -19.76 -39.51
N ILE A 22 9.55 -19.50 -38.38
CA ILE A 22 11.00 -19.67 -38.27
C ILE A 22 11.42 -21.10 -38.58
N TYR A 23 10.73 -22.10 -38.03
CA TYR A 23 11.06 -23.50 -38.24
C TYR A 23 10.80 -23.95 -39.67
N ASP A 24 9.76 -23.44 -40.31
CA ASP A 24 9.46 -23.70 -41.72
C ASP A 24 10.51 -23.06 -42.64
N THR A 25 10.91 -21.82 -42.37
CA THR A 25 12.01 -21.15 -43.09
C THR A 25 13.32 -21.92 -42.94
N PHE A 26 13.64 -22.41 -41.74
CA PHE A 26 14.83 -23.24 -41.50
C PHE A 26 14.81 -24.55 -42.28
N LYS A 27 13.68 -25.27 -42.26
CA LYS A 27 13.52 -26.51 -43.03
C LYS A 27 13.66 -26.27 -44.53
N LYS A 28 13.10 -25.17 -45.05
CA LYS A 28 13.20 -24.80 -46.47
C LYS A 28 14.64 -24.44 -46.85
N LYS A 29 15.30 -23.55 -46.09
CA LYS A 29 16.68 -23.09 -46.36
C LYS A 29 17.67 -24.26 -46.44
N HIS A 30 17.53 -25.24 -45.55
CA HIS A 30 18.44 -26.40 -45.45
C HIS A 30 17.90 -27.69 -46.08
N ASN A 31 16.78 -27.62 -46.82
CA ASN A 31 16.13 -28.75 -47.48
C ASN A 31 15.89 -29.98 -46.55
N LEU A 32 15.37 -29.72 -45.35
CA LEU A 32 15.16 -30.73 -44.30
C LEU A 32 13.71 -31.19 -44.25
N LYS A 33 13.48 -32.51 -44.17
CA LYS A 33 12.14 -33.09 -43.97
C LYS A 33 11.60 -32.89 -42.55
N LYS A 34 12.48 -32.78 -41.55
CA LYS A 34 12.14 -32.57 -40.12
C LYS A 34 13.17 -31.67 -39.45
N THR A 35 12.74 -30.94 -38.42
CA THR A 35 13.67 -30.14 -37.60
C THR A 35 14.62 -31.06 -36.83
N PRO A 36 15.91 -30.67 -36.66
CA PRO A 36 16.85 -31.39 -35.82
C PRO A 36 16.42 -31.45 -34.35
N LYS A 37 17.09 -32.30 -33.56
CA LYS A 37 16.93 -32.31 -32.09
C LYS A 37 17.27 -30.94 -31.51
N THR A 38 16.65 -30.60 -30.38
CA THR A 38 16.68 -29.28 -29.73
C THR A 38 18.07 -28.63 -29.69
N PHE A 39 19.10 -29.31 -29.17
CA PHE A 39 20.46 -28.74 -29.09
C PHE A 39 21.02 -28.38 -30.46
N GLN A 40 20.79 -29.23 -31.47
CA GLN A 40 21.23 -28.97 -32.85
C GLN A 40 20.42 -27.87 -33.52
N LEU A 41 19.10 -27.87 -33.35
CA LEU A 41 18.22 -26.86 -33.96
C LEU A 41 18.58 -25.46 -33.47
N PHE A 42 18.71 -25.27 -32.16
CA PHE A 42 18.97 -23.96 -31.57
C PHE A 42 20.45 -23.58 -31.53
N GLY A 43 21.37 -24.54 -31.68
CA GLY A 43 22.82 -24.29 -31.69
C GLY A 43 23.38 -23.92 -30.30
N TYR A 44 23.06 -24.70 -29.27
CA TYR A 44 23.63 -24.55 -27.92
C TYR A 44 23.98 -25.91 -27.30
N GLY A 45 24.92 -25.91 -26.35
CA GLY A 45 25.44 -27.15 -25.76
C GLY A 45 26.35 -27.92 -26.74
N ALA A 46 26.32 -29.25 -26.68
CA ALA A 46 27.12 -30.12 -27.54
C ALA A 46 26.48 -30.34 -28.93
N PHE A 47 26.25 -29.27 -29.68
CA PHE A 47 25.76 -29.35 -31.06
C PHE A 47 26.93 -29.50 -32.05
N ASN A 48 26.64 -30.02 -33.25
CA ASN A 48 27.66 -30.18 -34.27
C ASN A 48 27.74 -28.90 -35.14
N GLU A 49 28.88 -28.23 -35.06
CA GLU A 49 29.20 -27.01 -35.83
C GLU A 49 29.39 -27.24 -37.33
N SER A 50 29.37 -28.46 -37.86
CA SER A 50 29.31 -28.69 -39.32
C SER A 50 27.88 -28.83 -39.85
N LYS A 51 26.89 -29.03 -38.96
CA LYS A 51 25.48 -29.17 -39.32
C LYS A 51 24.74 -27.83 -39.23
N PRO A 52 23.59 -27.68 -39.91
CA PRO A 52 22.81 -26.45 -39.84
C PRO A 52 22.18 -26.25 -38.45
N SER A 53 22.08 -25.00 -38.02
CA SER A 53 21.42 -24.58 -36.79
C SER A 53 20.88 -23.15 -36.93
N LEU A 54 19.84 -22.82 -36.17
CA LEU A 54 19.28 -21.47 -36.12
C LEU A 54 20.30 -20.44 -35.63
N LYS A 55 21.17 -20.83 -34.69
CA LYS A 55 22.27 -19.97 -34.24
C LYS A 55 23.10 -19.47 -35.43
N LYS A 56 23.59 -20.39 -36.26
CA LYS A 56 24.41 -20.04 -37.43
C LYS A 56 23.64 -19.20 -38.44
N ASP A 57 22.40 -19.60 -38.74
CA ASP A 57 21.53 -18.85 -39.65
C ASP A 57 21.29 -17.41 -39.17
N PHE A 58 21.16 -17.20 -37.86
CA PHE A 58 21.00 -15.89 -37.26
C PHE A 58 22.31 -15.10 -37.23
N GLU A 59 23.45 -15.76 -37.03
CA GLU A 59 24.80 -15.15 -37.11
C GLU A 59 25.17 -14.74 -38.55
N GLU A 60 24.62 -15.39 -39.57
CA GLU A 60 24.77 -14.96 -40.97
C GLU A 60 23.99 -13.68 -41.29
N ILE A 61 22.95 -13.37 -40.52
CA ILE A 61 22.09 -12.18 -40.69
C ILE A 61 22.55 -11.04 -39.79
N GLY A 62 22.93 -11.35 -38.55
CA GLY A 62 23.43 -10.39 -37.58
C GLY A 62 24.93 -10.12 -37.74
N THR A 63 25.40 -8.98 -37.25
CA THR A 63 26.84 -8.66 -37.17
C THR A 63 27.48 -9.11 -35.85
N GLU A 64 26.71 -9.77 -34.97
CA GLU A 64 27.10 -10.08 -33.60
C GLU A 64 26.83 -11.56 -33.26
N PHE A 65 27.48 -12.04 -32.21
CA PHE A 65 27.32 -13.39 -31.69
C PHE A 65 25.88 -13.67 -31.24
N ILE A 66 25.34 -14.84 -31.62
CA ILE A 66 24.00 -15.28 -31.22
C ILE A 66 24.11 -16.31 -30.08
N ASN A 67 23.44 -16.03 -28.97
CA ASN A 67 23.21 -17.04 -27.94
C ASN A 67 22.07 -17.97 -28.39
N GLY A 68 22.43 -19.13 -28.92
CA GLY A 68 21.47 -20.16 -29.36
C GLY A 68 20.46 -20.59 -28.30
N LYS A 69 20.80 -20.43 -27.01
CA LYS A 69 19.88 -20.76 -25.91
C LYS A 69 18.72 -19.75 -25.78
N TYR A 70 18.84 -18.53 -26.29
CA TYR A 70 17.84 -17.48 -26.09
C TYR A 70 16.46 -17.87 -26.63
N LEU A 71 16.38 -18.25 -27.91
CA LEU A 71 15.10 -18.60 -28.53
C LEU A 71 14.52 -19.89 -27.92
N TYR A 72 15.39 -20.83 -27.52
CA TYR A 72 15.00 -22.02 -26.78
C TYR A 72 14.37 -21.68 -25.42
N ASP A 73 14.98 -20.78 -24.65
CA ASP A 73 14.43 -20.37 -23.35
C ASP A 73 13.05 -19.69 -23.55
N LYS A 74 12.87 -18.92 -24.64
CA LYS A 74 11.58 -18.32 -25.00
C LYS A 74 10.54 -19.36 -25.44
N SER A 75 10.92 -20.39 -26.20
CA SER A 75 10.02 -21.49 -26.54
C SER A 75 9.61 -22.28 -25.28
N ARG A 76 10.53 -22.45 -24.31
CA ARG A 76 10.21 -23.05 -23.00
C ARG A 76 9.28 -22.19 -22.16
N GLU A 77 9.37 -20.86 -22.23
CA GLU A 77 8.39 -19.97 -21.61
C GLU A 77 6.98 -20.21 -22.16
N LEU A 78 6.85 -20.39 -23.49
CA LEU A 78 5.58 -20.72 -24.14
C LEU A 78 5.05 -22.09 -23.69
N GLU A 79 5.89 -23.13 -23.71
CA GLU A 79 5.50 -24.49 -23.25
C GLU A 79 5.03 -24.54 -21.80
N LYS A 80 5.55 -23.64 -20.95
CA LYS A 80 5.13 -23.49 -19.55
C LYS A 80 3.81 -22.72 -19.38
N GLY A 81 3.14 -22.35 -20.47
CA GLY A 81 1.83 -21.67 -20.46
C GLY A 81 1.92 -20.18 -20.20
N LYS A 82 3.06 -19.53 -20.48
CA LYS A 82 3.18 -18.08 -20.31
C LYS A 82 2.37 -17.34 -21.38
N SER A 83 1.46 -16.47 -20.95
CA SER A 83 0.52 -15.76 -21.83
C SER A 83 1.15 -14.66 -22.67
N VAL A 84 2.26 -14.07 -22.21
CA VAL A 84 2.99 -13.02 -22.94
C VAL A 84 4.49 -13.32 -22.96
N ILE A 85 5.06 -13.36 -24.16
CA ILE A 85 6.48 -13.62 -24.41
C ILE A 85 7.17 -12.31 -24.79
N LYS A 86 8.29 -12.00 -24.13
CA LYS A 86 9.07 -10.78 -24.37
C LYS A 86 10.34 -11.11 -25.12
N LEU A 87 10.49 -10.54 -26.31
CA LEU A 87 11.73 -10.54 -27.10
C LEU A 87 12.46 -9.22 -26.89
N ASN A 88 13.77 -9.24 -26.73
CA ASN A 88 14.58 -8.01 -26.72
C ASN A 88 14.70 -7.46 -28.16
N ASP A 89 15.14 -6.20 -28.29
CA ASP A 89 15.17 -5.53 -29.59
C ASP A 89 16.12 -6.20 -30.60
N TYR A 90 17.28 -6.66 -30.13
CA TYR A 90 18.26 -7.35 -30.96
C TYR A 90 17.70 -8.65 -31.57
N TYR A 91 17.21 -9.58 -30.73
CA TYR A 91 16.68 -10.85 -31.23
C TYR A 91 15.38 -10.63 -32.01
N LYS A 92 14.53 -9.66 -31.63
CA LYS A 92 13.37 -9.27 -32.44
C LYS A 92 13.79 -8.97 -33.88
N SER A 93 14.81 -8.12 -34.05
CA SER A 93 15.25 -7.67 -35.36
C SER A 93 15.85 -8.83 -36.18
N VAL A 94 16.72 -9.63 -35.56
CA VAL A 94 17.34 -10.79 -36.23
C VAL A 94 16.28 -11.83 -36.66
N LEU A 95 15.31 -12.13 -35.79
CA LEU A 95 14.26 -13.10 -36.09
C LEU A 95 13.36 -12.64 -37.23
N LEU A 96 12.96 -11.36 -37.24
CA LEU A 96 12.13 -10.78 -38.30
C LEU A 96 12.85 -10.76 -39.65
N LEU A 97 14.11 -10.34 -39.67
CA LEU A 97 14.94 -10.37 -40.88
C LEU A 97 15.09 -11.79 -41.42
N TYR A 98 15.28 -12.78 -40.54
CA TYR A 98 15.37 -14.19 -40.94
C TYR A 98 14.13 -14.69 -41.66
N ILE A 99 12.94 -14.25 -41.26
CA ILE A 99 11.68 -14.62 -41.90
C ILE A 99 11.23 -13.64 -43.01
N GLY A 100 12.07 -12.66 -43.36
CA GLY A 100 11.83 -11.74 -44.48
C GLY A 100 10.90 -10.55 -44.18
N TYR A 101 10.72 -10.18 -42.91
CA TYR A 101 9.89 -9.04 -42.51
C TYR A 101 10.74 -7.88 -42.00
N GLU A 102 10.41 -6.66 -42.43
CA GLU A 102 11.11 -5.42 -42.00
C GLU A 102 10.74 -5.03 -40.56
N ASP A 103 9.48 -5.22 -40.21
CA ASP A 103 8.95 -4.92 -38.88
C ASP A 103 7.88 -5.93 -38.49
N PHE A 104 7.49 -5.89 -37.21
CA PHE A 104 6.49 -6.80 -36.68
C PHE A 104 5.06 -6.41 -37.09
N GLU A 105 4.80 -5.16 -37.49
CA GLU A 105 3.46 -4.73 -37.90
C GLU A 105 3.08 -5.37 -39.24
N LYS A 106 4.01 -5.40 -40.21
CA LYS A 106 3.86 -6.14 -41.46
C LYS A 106 3.64 -7.64 -41.22
N PHE A 107 4.38 -8.22 -40.26
CA PHE A 107 4.18 -9.63 -39.89
C PHE A 107 2.76 -9.89 -39.38
N LEU A 108 2.18 -8.99 -38.59
CA LEU A 108 0.80 -9.12 -38.12
C LEU A 108 -0.23 -8.99 -39.24
N ASP A 109 -0.01 -8.06 -40.17
CA ASP A 109 -0.92 -7.84 -41.28
C ASP A 109 -0.99 -9.04 -42.22
N ASP A 110 0.14 -9.68 -42.47
CA ASP A 110 0.22 -10.87 -43.33
C ASP A 110 -0.23 -12.15 -42.60
N ASN A 111 -0.21 -12.18 -41.27
CA ASN A 111 -0.49 -13.36 -40.45
C ASN A 111 -1.61 -13.10 -39.43
N LYS A 112 -2.78 -12.68 -39.92
CA LYS A 112 -3.95 -12.39 -39.06
C LYS A 112 -4.51 -13.68 -38.44
N LEU A 113 -4.63 -13.65 -37.11
CA LEU A 113 -5.33 -14.66 -36.34
C LEU A 113 -6.79 -14.23 -36.12
N SER A 114 -7.45 -14.77 -35.09
CA SER A 114 -8.80 -14.37 -34.71
C SER A 114 -8.86 -12.88 -34.36
N LYS A 115 -10.03 -12.26 -34.53
CA LYS A 115 -10.25 -10.85 -34.20
C LYS A 115 -9.82 -10.51 -32.76
N ASP A 116 -10.16 -11.38 -31.81
CA ASP A 116 -9.81 -11.24 -30.39
C ASP A 116 -8.29 -11.32 -30.15
N GLU A 117 -7.57 -12.24 -30.81
CA GLU A 117 -6.11 -12.32 -30.68
C GLU A 117 -5.39 -11.15 -31.35
N ASN A 118 -5.88 -10.69 -32.49
CA ASN A 118 -5.33 -9.51 -33.17
C ASN A 118 -5.50 -8.26 -32.29
N GLU A 119 -6.67 -8.06 -31.68
CA GLU A 119 -6.92 -6.95 -30.74
C GLU A 119 -6.01 -7.02 -29.51
N LYS A 120 -5.83 -8.21 -28.90
CA LYS A 120 -4.89 -8.41 -27.78
C LYS A 120 -3.45 -8.09 -28.17
N GLN A 121 -3.00 -8.54 -29.34
CA GLN A 121 -1.64 -8.32 -29.81
C GLN A 121 -1.39 -6.85 -30.19
N SER A 122 -2.33 -6.21 -30.87
CA SER A 122 -2.30 -4.77 -31.14
C SER A 122 -2.25 -3.98 -29.83
N ALA A 123 -3.00 -4.36 -28.81
CA ALA A 123 -2.95 -3.72 -27.50
C ALA A 123 -1.59 -3.88 -26.78
N LEU A 124 -0.78 -4.92 -27.08
CA LEU A 124 0.57 -5.09 -26.54
C LEU A 124 1.61 -4.23 -27.25
N ILE A 125 1.44 -4.04 -28.56
CA ILE A 125 2.33 -3.25 -29.42
C ILE A 125 2.04 -1.77 -29.25
N HIS A 126 0.77 -1.39 -29.34
CA HIS A 126 0.31 -0.02 -29.23
C HIS A 126 -0.05 0.38 -27.80
N LYS A 127 0.27 -0.44 -26.78
CA LYS A 127 0.07 -0.07 -25.37
C LYS A 127 0.72 1.29 -25.13
N ASP A 128 -0.15 2.27 -24.91
CA ASP A 128 0.13 3.68 -25.13
C ASP A 128 1.46 4.15 -24.53
N LYS A 129 2.22 4.82 -25.40
CA LYS A 129 3.28 5.78 -25.08
C LYS A 129 2.72 7.08 -24.49
N SER A 130 1.49 7.13 -23.99
CA SER A 130 1.14 8.21 -23.09
C SER A 130 1.84 7.93 -21.76
N ASN A 131 2.94 8.62 -21.49
CA ASN A 131 3.39 8.85 -20.11
C ASN A 131 2.28 9.65 -19.42
N THR A 132 1.20 8.97 -19.05
CA THR A 132 0.05 9.62 -18.45
C THR A 132 0.46 9.97 -17.02
N SER A 133 0.58 11.27 -16.79
CA SER A 133 0.77 11.83 -15.47
C SER A 133 -0.60 12.06 -14.84
N TYR A 134 -0.69 11.72 -13.56
CA TYR A 134 -1.87 11.93 -12.73
C TYR A 134 -1.49 12.90 -11.62
N TYR A 135 -2.37 13.86 -11.36
CA TYR A 135 -2.15 14.96 -10.43
C TYR A 135 -3.07 14.79 -9.24
N TYR A 136 -2.53 14.91 -8.04
CA TYR A 136 -3.27 14.75 -6.79
C TYR A 136 -2.88 15.84 -5.79
N LEU A 137 -3.83 16.22 -4.95
CA LEU A 137 -3.53 16.86 -3.67
C LEU A 137 -3.24 15.78 -2.64
N ASN A 138 -2.21 15.94 -1.82
CA ASN A 138 -1.98 15.06 -0.68
C ASN A 138 -2.30 15.75 0.64
N TYR A 139 -2.93 14.99 1.53
CA TYR A 139 -3.33 15.43 2.85
C TYR A 139 -2.84 14.44 3.90
N TYR A 140 -2.26 14.95 4.97
CA TYR A 140 -1.88 14.16 6.14
C TYR A 140 -1.90 15.05 7.38
N PHE A 141 -2.09 14.43 8.55
CA PHE A 141 -1.97 15.13 9.82
C PHE A 141 -0.49 15.19 10.18
N GLY A 142 0.05 16.40 10.25
CA GLY A 142 1.47 16.67 10.38
C GLY A 142 1.90 17.02 11.79
N GLU A 143 3.03 17.70 11.85
CA GLU A 143 3.59 18.36 13.01
C GLU A 143 2.66 19.47 13.53
N ASP A 144 2.87 19.92 14.77
CA ASP A 144 2.09 20.99 15.41
C ASP A 144 0.56 20.78 15.46
N ASN A 145 0.09 19.53 15.29
CA ASN A 145 -1.32 19.14 15.27
C ASN A 145 -2.14 19.83 14.17
N ILE A 146 -1.51 20.13 13.03
CA ILE A 146 -2.18 20.71 11.85
C ILE A 146 -2.30 19.69 10.71
N ILE A 147 -3.23 19.94 9.79
CA ILE A 147 -3.32 19.19 8.54
C ILE A 147 -2.43 19.87 7.52
N LEU A 148 -1.48 19.11 6.98
CA LEU A 148 -0.61 19.57 5.92
C LEU A 148 -1.21 19.16 4.57
N LYS A 149 -1.19 20.12 3.63
CA LYS A 149 -1.61 19.95 2.25
C LYS A 149 -0.41 20.07 1.33
N GLY A 150 -0.40 19.29 0.27
CA GLY A 150 0.63 19.38 -0.75
C GLY A 150 0.16 18.91 -2.12
N LYS A 151 1.15 18.60 -2.96
CA LYS A 151 0.95 18.14 -4.33
C LYS A 151 1.58 16.77 -4.51
N THR A 152 0.97 15.94 -5.34
CA THR A 152 1.50 14.62 -5.68
C THR A 152 1.33 14.37 -7.17
N ILE A 153 2.42 13.98 -7.81
CA ILE A 153 2.45 13.66 -9.23
C ILE A 153 2.81 12.18 -9.39
N ILE A 154 1.93 11.41 -10.01
CA ILE A 154 2.18 10.01 -10.37
C ILE A 154 2.42 9.94 -11.87
N SER A 155 3.58 9.45 -12.30
CA SER A 155 4.00 9.46 -13.69
C SER A 155 4.48 8.09 -14.17
N ASN A 156 4.76 8.00 -15.48
CA ASN A 156 5.23 6.80 -16.17
C ASN A 156 4.31 5.59 -15.95
N ASN A 157 3.00 5.80 -16.08
CA ASN A 157 1.98 4.77 -15.89
C ASN A 157 2.06 4.11 -14.51
N TRP A 158 2.01 4.92 -13.46
CA TRP A 158 2.03 4.46 -12.05
C TRP A 158 3.31 3.73 -11.66
N LYS A 159 4.45 4.16 -12.19
CA LYS A 159 5.77 3.62 -11.80
C LYS A 159 6.54 4.58 -10.90
N LYS A 160 6.32 5.89 -11.07
CA LYS A 160 7.03 6.95 -10.35
C LYS A 160 6.03 7.81 -9.62
N ILE A 161 6.44 8.33 -8.48
CA ILE A 161 5.68 9.29 -7.70
C ILE A 161 6.60 10.39 -7.21
N GLN A 162 6.06 11.58 -7.10
CA GLN A 162 6.72 12.72 -6.48
C GLN A 162 5.73 13.42 -5.58
N HIS A 163 6.08 13.57 -4.30
CA HIS A 163 5.32 14.37 -3.35
C HIS A 163 6.01 15.71 -3.15
N PHE A 164 5.21 16.76 -3.02
CA PHE A 164 5.62 18.09 -2.61
C PHE A 164 4.81 18.43 -1.36
N PHE A 165 5.51 18.68 -0.27
CA PHE A 165 4.96 19.10 1.01
C PHE A 165 5.10 20.60 1.10
N ILE A 166 3.99 21.29 1.35
CA ILE A 166 3.92 22.75 1.40
C ILE A 166 3.74 23.16 2.85
N TYR A 167 4.66 23.98 3.33
CA TYR A 167 4.63 24.53 4.69
C TYR A 167 4.45 26.04 4.60
N PRO A 168 3.32 26.59 5.09
CA PRO A 168 3.17 28.04 5.22
C PRO A 168 4.13 28.57 6.29
N LEU A 169 4.76 29.70 5.99
CA LEU A 169 5.63 30.43 6.91
C LEU A 169 4.90 31.68 7.44
N ASP A 170 5.35 32.17 8.60
CA ASP A 170 4.73 33.33 9.28
C ASP A 170 4.76 34.62 8.44
N ASP A 171 5.70 34.74 7.50
CA ASP A 171 5.84 35.86 6.57
C ASP A 171 4.90 35.77 5.35
N GLY A 172 4.04 34.74 5.30
CA GLY A 172 3.13 34.48 4.19
C GLY A 172 3.77 33.74 3.01
N SER A 173 5.07 33.44 3.06
CA SER A 173 5.74 32.61 2.06
C SER A 173 5.50 31.12 2.30
N MET A 174 5.84 30.29 1.32
CA MET A 174 5.64 28.83 1.37
C MET A 174 6.97 28.12 1.17
N ARG A 175 7.30 27.20 2.07
CA ARG A 175 8.45 26.29 1.92
C ARG A 175 7.99 24.98 1.30
N GLU A 176 8.59 24.59 0.19
CA GLU A 176 8.33 23.31 -0.45
C GLU A 176 9.45 22.30 -0.17
N HIS A 177 9.07 21.13 0.32
CA HIS A 177 9.95 19.97 0.42
C HIS A 177 9.44 18.90 -0.53
N TYR A 178 10.32 18.27 -1.31
CA TYR A 178 9.91 17.22 -2.24
C TYR A 178 10.58 15.89 -1.93
N SER A 179 9.83 14.82 -2.18
CA SER A 179 10.34 13.45 -2.17
C SER A 179 9.98 12.78 -3.49
N HIS A 180 10.83 11.85 -3.94
CA HIS A 180 10.60 11.08 -5.15
C HIS A 180 10.63 9.59 -4.83
N GLY A 181 9.76 8.82 -5.46
CA GLY A 181 9.61 7.41 -5.14
C GLY A 181 9.29 6.54 -6.34
N ASN A 182 9.32 5.23 -6.08
CA ASN A 182 8.83 4.22 -7.00
C ASN A 182 7.52 3.64 -6.45
N ILE A 183 6.61 3.32 -7.35
CA ILE A 183 5.37 2.62 -7.03
C ILE A 183 5.54 1.16 -7.46
N ALA A 184 5.28 0.23 -6.55
CA ALA A 184 5.17 -1.19 -6.82
C ALA A 184 3.73 -1.63 -6.55
N ARG A 185 3.06 -2.20 -7.55
CA ARG A 185 1.73 -2.79 -7.39
C ARG A 185 1.86 -4.28 -7.09
N GLN A 186 1.18 -4.73 -6.04
CA GLN A 186 1.04 -6.15 -5.71
C GLN A 186 -0.43 -6.43 -5.40
N GLY A 187 -1.10 -7.12 -6.33
CA GLY A 187 -2.55 -7.33 -6.26
C GLY A 187 -3.33 -6.00 -6.23
N ASP A 188 -4.11 -5.84 -5.17
CA ASP A 188 -5.01 -4.71 -4.92
C ASP A 188 -4.36 -3.60 -4.07
N THR A 189 -3.04 -3.66 -3.89
CA THR A 189 -2.29 -2.73 -3.04
C THR A 189 -1.15 -2.07 -3.82
N LEU A 190 -0.92 -0.79 -3.53
CA LEU A 190 0.23 -0.02 -3.97
C LEU A 190 1.20 0.15 -2.81
N TYR A 191 2.47 -0.15 -3.07
CA TYR A 191 3.58 0.07 -2.17
C TYR A 191 4.46 1.17 -2.74
N ILE A 192 4.73 2.17 -1.91
CA ILE A 192 5.50 3.34 -2.30
C ILE A 192 6.68 3.46 -1.35
N ARG A 193 7.87 3.65 -1.92
CA ARG A 193 9.07 4.02 -1.18
C ARG A 193 9.64 5.27 -1.79
N THR A 194 9.77 6.31 -0.98
CA THR A 194 10.26 7.62 -1.40
C THR A 194 11.65 7.88 -0.84
N LYS A 195 12.37 8.79 -1.49
CA LYS A 195 13.64 9.34 -1.05
C LYS A 195 13.52 10.85 -1.04
N THR A 196 14.14 11.45 -0.04
CA THR A 196 14.16 12.90 0.14
C THR A 196 15.60 13.39 0.03
N LEU A 197 15.81 14.52 -0.63
CA LEU A 197 17.11 15.14 -0.69
C LEU A 197 17.41 15.82 0.65
N SER A 198 18.49 15.41 1.31
CA SER A 198 19.01 16.02 2.52
C SER A 198 20.46 16.44 2.29
N GLY A 199 20.70 17.75 2.18
CA GLY A 199 21.98 18.30 1.72
C GLY A 199 22.30 17.82 0.30
N THR A 200 23.40 17.10 0.12
CA THR A 200 23.85 16.56 -1.18
C THR A 200 23.50 15.09 -1.39
N LYS A 201 22.85 14.43 -0.43
CA LYS A 201 22.55 12.98 -0.49
C LYS A 201 21.05 12.71 -0.43
N TYR A 202 20.62 11.71 -1.17
CA TYR A 202 19.27 11.17 -1.04
C TYR A 202 19.22 10.20 0.13
N ILE A 203 18.38 10.52 1.11
CA ILE A 203 18.07 9.65 2.25
C ILE A 203 16.74 8.95 1.99
N GLU A 204 16.52 7.81 2.65
CA GLU A 204 15.20 7.16 2.66
C GLU A 204 14.18 8.12 3.26
N GLY A 205 13.04 8.27 2.58
CA GLY A 205 11.95 9.15 2.96
C GLY A 205 10.81 8.36 3.60
N SER A 206 9.62 8.47 3.02
CA SER A 206 8.41 7.76 3.44
C SER A 206 8.29 6.36 2.82
N SER A 207 7.71 5.45 3.60
CA SER A 207 7.14 4.19 3.09
C SER A 207 5.63 4.26 3.21
N GLU A 208 4.92 4.04 2.11
CA GLU A 208 3.46 4.22 2.05
C GLU A 208 2.78 3.01 1.43
N ILE A 209 1.56 2.74 1.88
CA ILE A 209 0.73 1.63 1.41
C ILE A 209 -0.67 2.15 1.15
N TYR A 210 -1.19 1.94 -0.07
CA TYR A 210 -2.53 2.33 -0.47
C TYR A 210 -3.32 1.13 -0.99
N TYR A 211 -4.55 0.95 -0.51
CA TYR A 211 -5.47 -0.04 -1.05
C TYR A 211 -6.25 0.54 -2.23
N ILE A 212 -6.23 -0.15 -3.37
CA ILE A 212 -6.90 0.27 -4.61
C ILE A 212 -8.03 -0.68 -5.04
N GLY A 213 -8.15 -1.84 -4.40
CA GLY A 213 -9.08 -2.89 -4.83
C GLY A 213 -8.80 -3.36 -6.27
N HIS A 214 -9.82 -3.95 -6.91
CA HIS A 214 -9.74 -4.39 -8.30
C HIS A 214 -9.82 -3.25 -9.33
N LYS A 215 -9.85 -1.97 -8.89
CA LYS A 215 -9.98 -0.83 -9.79
C LYS A 215 -8.68 -0.59 -10.54
N THR A 216 -8.78 -0.09 -11.77
CA THR A 216 -7.63 0.49 -12.45
C THR A 216 -7.23 1.79 -11.72
N PRO A 217 -5.94 1.99 -11.43
CA PRO A 217 -5.49 3.18 -10.69
C PRO A 217 -5.94 4.51 -11.34
N SER A 218 -6.07 4.55 -12.66
CA SER A 218 -6.57 5.69 -13.43
C SER A 218 -7.97 6.16 -13.02
N ASN A 219 -8.81 5.29 -12.46
CA ASN A 219 -10.22 5.55 -12.16
C ASN A 219 -10.46 5.88 -10.68
N ILE A 220 -9.39 6.04 -9.89
CA ILE A 220 -9.48 6.26 -8.45
C ILE A 220 -9.37 7.76 -8.17
N ASN A 221 -10.45 8.35 -7.66
CA ASN A 221 -10.47 9.77 -7.29
C ASN A 221 -9.85 10.04 -5.92
N TYR A 222 -9.91 9.06 -5.01
CA TYR A 222 -9.35 9.17 -3.67
C TYR A 222 -8.54 7.93 -3.34
N LEU A 223 -7.24 8.11 -3.07
CA LEU A 223 -6.40 7.07 -2.50
C LEU A 223 -6.27 7.31 -1.01
N VAL A 224 -6.71 6.36 -0.21
CA VAL A 224 -6.55 6.42 1.24
C VAL A 224 -5.57 5.35 1.66
N GLY A 225 -4.51 5.77 2.33
CA GLY A 225 -3.40 4.89 2.67
C GLY A 225 -2.81 5.20 4.03
N THR A 226 -1.75 4.48 4.34
CA THR A 226 -0.93 4.69 5.53
C THR A 226 0.49 5.01 5.12
N TYR A 227 1.14 5.91 5.84
CA TYR A 227 2.55 6.24 5.67
C TYR A 227 3.33 5.97 6.95
N CYS A 228 4.61 5.69 6.80
CA CYS A 228 5.63 5.72 7.85
C CYS A 228 6.79 6.61 7.39
N ALA A 229 7.23 7.55 8.21
CA ALA A 229 8.28 8.51 7.87
C ALA A 229 8.99 9.03 9.13
N PHE A 230 9.89 10.00 8.95
CA PHE A 230 10.41 10.84 10.03
C PHE A 230 9.83 12.24 9.89
N ASP A 231 9.49 12.86 11.02
CA ASP A 231 9.05 14.25 11.06
C ASP A 231 10.23 15.24 11.10
N ILE A 232 9.94 16.55 11.08
CA ILE A 232 10.98 17.59 11.14
C ILE A 232 11.82 17.56 12.42
N TYR A 233 11.33 16.91 13.48
CA TYR A 233 12.04 16.71 14.75
C TYR A 233 12.76 15.37 14.80
N THR A 234 12.84 14.66 13.67
CA THR A 234 13.45 13.33 13.51
C THR A 234 12.78 12.21 14.31
N ASN A 235 11.52 12.38 14.72
CA ASN A 235 10.73 11.33 15.35
C ASN A 235 10.20 10.34 14.29
N PRO A 236 10.29 9.02 14.51
CA PRO A 236 9.54 8.05 13.73
C PRO A 236 8.04 8.29 13.87
N VAL A 237 7.34 8.38 12.73
CA VAL A 237 5.91 8.66 12.68
C VAL A 237 5.21 7.71 11.73
N ALA A 238 3.95 7.41 12.05
CA ALA A 238 3.06 6.69 11.16
C ALA A 238 1.68 7.36 11.17
N GLY A 239 0.97 7.32 10.05
CA GLY A 239 -0.35 7.92 10.00
C GLY A 239 -1.14 7.59 8.74
N ARG A 240 -2.32 8.19 8.65
CA ARG A 240 -3.20 8.10 7.48
C ARG A 240 -2.92 9.25 6.53
N SER A 241 -2.84 8.94 5.24
CA SER A 241 -2.74 9.92 4.15
C SER A 241 -3.90 9.76 3.16
N ILE A 242 -4.28 10.86 2.53
CA ILE A 242 -5.29 10.89 1.46
C ILE A 242 -4.70 11.61 0.25
N LEU A 243 -4.80 10.98 -0.93
CA LEU A 243 -4.53 11.62 -2.22
C LEU A 243 -5.86 11.85 -2.94
N GLU A 244 -6.19 13.10 -3.22
CA GLU A 244 -7.38 13.51 -3.98
C GLU A 244 -6.99 13.88 -5.41
N LYS A 245 -7.59 13.21 -6.40
CA LYS A 245 -7.26 13.38 -7.82
C LYS A 245 -7.78 14.72 -8.35
N CYS A 246 -6.92 15.44 -9.07
CA CYS A 246 -7.27 16.63 -9.83
C CYS A 246 -7.46 16.28 -11.32
N LYS A 247 -8.21 17.12 -12.05
CA LYS A 247 -8.43 16.97 -13.49
C LYS A 247 -7.20 17.37 -14.29
N SER A 248 -6.44 18.36 -13.81
CA SER A 248 -5.23 18.84 -14.47
C SER A 248 -4.13 19.25 -13.48
N LYS A 249 -2.95 19.57 -14.01
CA LYS A 249 -1.81 20.05 -13.23
C LYS A 249 -2.10 21.44 -12.65
N GLU A 250 -2.72 22.30 -13.44
CA GLU A 250 -3.06 23.69 -13.07
C GLU A 250 -4.04 23.69 -11.91
N GLU A 251 -5.07 22.84 -11.95
CA GLU A 251 -6.03 22.69 -10.84
C GLU A 251 -5.33 22.25 -9.54
N MET A 252 -4.41 21.29 -9.63
CA MET A 252 -3.63 20.83 -8.47
C MET A 252 -2.75 21.96 -7.91
N GLU A 253 -2.08 22.72 -8.77
CA GLU A 253 -1.23 23.84 -8.35
C GLU A 253 -2.02 24.95 -7.67
N GLU A 254 -3.18 25.32 -8.21
CA GLU A 254 -4.08 26.31 -7.61
C GLU A 254 -4.61 25.82 -6.25
N LYS A 255 -5.24 24.64 -6.22
CA LYS A 255 -5.85 24.08 -4.99
C LYS A 255 -4.84 23.78 -3.89
N SER A 256 -3.58 23.50 -4.24
CA SER A 256 -2.53 23.24 -3.26
C SER A 256 -2.12 24.49 -2.46
N LYS A 257 -2.29 25.68 -3.04
CA LYS A 257 -1.95 26.97 -2.41
C LYS A 257 -3.07 27.56 -1.57
N ASP A 258 -4.31 27.14 -1.82
CA ASP A 258 -5.45 27.48 -0.97
C ASP A 258 -5.16 27.01 0.47
N PRO A 259 -5.34 27.80 1.54
CA PRO A 259 -5.19 27.30 2.91
C PRO A 259 -6.33 26.38 3.35
N ASN A 260 -7.47 26.37 2.65
CA ASN A 260 -8.63 25.61 3.07
C ASN A 260 -8.43 24.10 2.92
N ILE A 261 -8.84 23.38 3.97
CA ILE A 261 -8.89 21.92 4.01
C ILE A 261 -10.36 21.49 3.98
N PRO A 262 -10.77 20.61 3.04
CA PRO A 262 -12.14 20.12 3.01
C PRO A 262 -12.51 19.39 4.31
N ALA A 263 -13.70 19.65 4.85
CA ALA A 263 -14.14 19.11 6.13
C ALA A 263 -14.15 17.56 6.16
N TYR A 264 -14.52 16.93 5.04
CA TYR A 264 -14.52 15.47 4.91
C TYR A 264 -13.10 14.87 4.95
N ILE A 265 -12.08 15.60 4.48
CA ILE A 265 -10.67 15.20 4.63
C ILE A 265 -10.28 15.31 6.09
N ALA A 266 -10.58 16.44 6.73
CA ALA A 266 -10.21 16.70 8.12
C ALA A 266 -10.80 15.66 9.08
N LEU A 267 -12.06 15.26 8.86
CA LEU A 267 -12.73 14.22 9.62
C LEU A 267 -11.95 12.88 9.59
N GLU A 268 -11.36 12.54 8.46
CA GLU A 268 -10.73 11.24 8.24
C GLU A 268 -9.28 11.14 8.73
N ILE A 269 -8.53 12.25 8.74
CA ILE A 269 -7.08 12.24 9.06
C ILE A 269 -6.73 12.86 10.41
N ARG A 270 -7.59 13.72 10.97
CA ARG A 270 -7.30 14.39 12.24
C ARG A 270 -7.10 13.37 13.36
N ASN A 271 -6.03 13.52 14.13
CA ASN A 271 -5.64 12.62 15.22
C ASN A 271 -5.42 11.15 14.78
N LYS A 272 -5.11 10.90 13.50
CA LYS A 272 -4.73 9.58 12.97
C LYS A 272 -3.22 9.43 12.77
N ARG A 273 -2.43 10.26 13.45
CA ARG A 273 -0.95 10.24 13.45
C ARG A 273 -0.47 9.66 14.78
N ILE A 274 0.49 8.74 14.70
CA ILE A 274 1.25 8.20 15.81
C ILE A 274 2.65 8.79 15.72
N VAL A 275 3.16 9.26 16.86
CA VAL A 275 4.52 9.80 17.00
C VAL A 275 5.23 8.96 18.02
N ASN A 276 6.41 8.44 17.65
CA ASN A 276 7.33 7.84 18.58
C ASN A 276 8.44 8.85 18.87
N GLU A 277 8.55 9.32 20.10
CA GLU A 277 9.62 10.25 20.47
C GLU A 277 10.99 9.58 20.25
N SER A 278 11.95 10.31 19.67
CA SER A 278 13.30 9.84 19.40
C SER A 278 14.15 9.74 20.67
N ILE A 279 13.70 8.91 21.62
CA ILE A 279 14.34 8.61 22.90
C ILE A 279 14.84 7.17 22.88
N VAL A 280 16.13 6.99 23.15
CA VAL A 280 16.72 5.66 23.35
C VAL A 280 16.67 5.33 24.85
N GLY A 281 15.59 4.68 25.28
CA GLY A 281 15.40 4.33 26.69
C GLY A 281 16.43 3.30 27.17
N LYS A 282 17.14 3.62 28.26
CA LYS A 282 18.05 2.68 28.95
C LYS A 282 17.36 1.87 30.03
N HIS A 283 16.24 2.38 30.52
CA HIS A 283 15.43 1.79 31.57
C HIS A 283 13.94 1.90 31.19
N PHE A 284 13.09 1.01 31.70
CA PHE A 284 11.66 0.99 31.32
C PHE A 284 10.92 2.29 31.67
N LEU A 285 11.40 3.03 32.67
CA LEU A 285 10.85 4.35 33.06
C LEU A 285 11.10 5.44 32.00
N GLU A 286 12.04 5.23 31.09
CA GLU A 286 12.39 6.17 30.01
C GLU A 286 11.63 5.88 28.71
N LEU A 287 10.83 4.80 28.65
CA LEU A 287 10.08 4.43 27.43
C LEU A 287 8.99 5.45 27.05
N SER A 288 8.53 6.23 28.03
CA SER A 288 7.46 7.21 27.86
C SER A 288 7.33 8.04 29.14
N ASN A 289 6.87 9.29 29.02
CA ASN A 289 6.43 10.12 30.14
C ASN A 289 5.32 9.48 31.02
N LYS A 290 4.65 8.43 30.55
CA LYS A 290 3.65 7.66 31.32
C LYS A 290 4.24 6.49 32.11
N SER A 291 5.47 6.07 31.80
CA SER A 291 6.12 4.89 32.40
C SER A 291 6.27 4.94 33.92
N PRO A 292 6.45 6.11 34.59
CA PRO A 292 6.42 6.20 36.05
C PRO A 292 5.11 5.71 36.69
N TYR A 293 4.03 5.61 35.92
CA TYR A 293 2.73 5.10 36.38
C TYR A 293 2.50 3.62 36.03
N ALA A 294 3.52 2.90 35.56
CA ALA A 294 3.40 1.48 35.19
C ALA A 294 2.94 0.58 36.35
N SER A 295 3.34 0.90 37.58
CA SER A 295 2.88 0.18 38.79
C SER A 295 1.38 0.32 39.03
N ILE A 296 0.76 1.43 38.60
CA ILE A 296 -0.69 1.63 38.65
C ILE A 296 -1.35 0.76 37.58
N TYR A 297 -0.81 0.78 36.37
CA TYR A 297 -1.31 -0.02 35.25
C TYR A 297 -1.27 -1.54 35.57
N TYR A 298 -0.23 -2.00 36.25
CA TYR A 298 -0.09 -3.38 36.74
C TYR A 298 -1.21 -3.82 37.70
N ASN A 299 -1.89 -2.88 38.36
CA ASN A 299 -2.99 -3.19 39.28
C ASN A 299 -4.37 -3.13 38.62
N ILE A 300 -4.47 -2.79 37.34
CA ILE A 300 -5.74 -2.75 36.60
C ILE A 300 -6.34 -4.15 36.34
N PRO A 301 -5.57 -5.21 36.06
CA PRO A 301 -6.14 -6.54 35.84
C PRO A 301 -6.99 -7.05 37.01
N GLY A 302 -8.06 -7.79 36.70
CA GLY A 302 -9.04 -8.32 37.66
C GLY A 302 -10.46 -8.26 37.13
N ILE A 303 -11.41 -8.68 37.97
CA ILE A 303 -12.84 -8.69 37.67
C ILE A 303 -13.48 -7.40 38.20
N TYR A 304 -14.25 -6.76 37.34
CA TYR A 304 -15.04 -5.57 37.61
C TYR A 304 -16.52 -5.91 37.51
N ASP A 305 -17.26 -5.70 38.60
CA ASP A 305 -18.72 -5.76 38.64
C ASP A 305 -19.24 -4.33 38.80
N ILE A 306 -19.87 -3.81 37.75
CA ILE A 306 -20.21 -2.40 37.60
C ILE A 306 -21.71 -2.22 37.61
N THR A 307 -22.19 -1.26 38.39
CA THR A 307 -23.56 -0.76 38.35
C THR A 307 -23.55 0.71 37.93
N PHE A 308 -24.07 0.99 36.73
CA PHE A 308 -24.33 2.35 36.27
C PHE A 308 -25.67 2.83 36.85
N GLN A 309 -25.65 3.91 37.62
CA GLN A 309 -26.86 4.55 38.14
C GLN A 309 -27.13 5.85 37.38
N PHE A 310 -28.20 5.84 36.60
CA PHE A 310 -28.67 6.99 35.83
C PHE A 310 -29.40 7.98 36.74
N GLU A 311 -29.47 9.24 36.32
CA GLU A 311 -30.15 10.31 37.07
C GLU A 311 -31.64 10.01 37.33
N ASN A 312 -32.31 9.33 36.40
CA ASN A 312 -33.71 8.92 36.52
C ASN A 312 -33.94 7.72 37.47
N GLY A 313 -32.88 7.24 38.14
CA GLY A 313 -32.93 6.10 39.04
C GLY A 313 -32.82 4.74 38.37
N PHE A 314 -32.81 4.67 37.04
CA PHE A 314 -32.52 3.44 36.29
C PHE A 314 -31.10 2.94 36.61
N LYS A 315 -30.95 1.61 36.70
CA LYS A 315 -29.68 0.96 36.95
C LYS A 315 -29.38 -0.06 35.88
N GLU A 316 -28.16 -0.05 35.39
CA GLU A 316 -27.65 -1.01 34.41
C GLU A 316 -26.42 -1.70 34.97
N HIS A 317 -26.29 -2.99 34.71
CA HIS A 317 -25.22 -3.82 35.27
C HIS A 317 -24.28 -4.31 34.18
N LEU A 318 -22.97 -4.22 34.44
CA LEU A 318 -21.94 -4.72 33.55
C LEU A 318 -20.83 -5.38 34.37
N LYS A 319 -20.60 -6.64 34.09
CA LYS A 319 -19.47 -7.42 34.60
C LYS A 319 -18.47 -7.74 33.49
N PHE A 320 -17.19 -7.50 33.74
CA PHE A 320 -16.09 -7.85 32.83
C PHE A 320 -14.82 -8.19 33.60
N GLU A 321 -13.89 -8.87 32.93
CA GLU A 321 -12.56 -9.19 33.41
C GLU A 321 -11.50 -8.51 32.54
N ILE A 322 -10.44 -7.99 33.16
CA ILE A 322 -9.21 -7.60 32.47
C ILE A 322 -8.16 -8.66 32.78
N VAL A 323 -7.79 -9.46 31.77
CA VAL A 323 -6.91 -10.61 31.91
C VAL A 323 -5.46 -10.15 32.16
N ALA A 324 -4.85 -10.58 33.27
CA ALA A 324 -3.53 -10.08 33.69
C ALA A 324 -2.37 -10.39 32.74
N THR A 325 -2.47 -11.45 31.93
CA THR A 325 -1.38 -11.91 31.07
C THR A 325 -1.29 -11.14 29.74
N ASN A 326 -2.40 -10.58 29.26
CA ASN A 326 -2.47 -9.91 27.95
C ASN A 326 -3.30 -8.62 27.93
N TYR A 327 -3.88 -8.24 29.07
CA TYR A 327 -4.75 -7.06 29.24
C TYR A 327 -6.00 -7.04 28.36
N LYS A 328 -6.41 -8.21 27.83
CA LYS A 328 -7.66 -8.35 27.09
C LYS A 328 -8.84 -8.12 28.06
N ILE A 329 -9.84 -7.37 27.59
CA ILE A 329 -11.10 -7.20 28.31
C ILE A 329 -12.09 -8.26 27.83
N GLU A 330 -12.61 -9.06 28.75
CA GLU A 330 -13.61 -10.10 28.48
C GLU A 330 -14.91 -9.77 29.19
N THR A 331 -16.01 -9.68 28.45
CA THR A 331 -17.32 -9.41 29.04
C THR A 331 -17.84 -10.68 29.71
N LEU A 332 -18.25 -10.57 30.96
CA LEU A 332 -18.84 -11.66 31.76
C LEU A 332 -20.37 -11.55 31.87
N THR A 333 -20.94 -10.46 31.32
CA THR A 333 -22.39 -10.24 31.25
C THR A 333 -22.95 -10.94 30.03
N GLU A 334 -24.00 -11.73 30.21
CA GLU A 334 -24.64 -12.46 29.10
C GLU A 334 -25.20 -11.49 28.05
N ASN A 335 -25.04 -11.85 26.78
CA ASN A 335 -25.57 -11.10 25.64
C ASN A 335 -25.07 -9.65 25.51
N VAL A 336 -23.95 -9.30 26.15
CA VAL A 336 -23.27 -8.01 26.01
C VAL A 336 -21.85 -8.25 25.49
N TYR A 337 -21.44 -7.46 24.51
CA TYR A 337 -20.10 -7.53 23.92
C TYR A 337 -19.48 -6.13 23.81
N ILE A 338 -18.25 -5.98 24.32
CA ILE A 338 -17.46 -4.76 24.14
C ILE A 338 -16.76 -4.80 22.78
N GLU A 339 -17.22 -3.98 21.83
CA GLU A 339 -16.66 -3.92 20.47
C GLU A 339 -15.33 -3.17 20.40
N LYS A 340 -15.22 -2.11 21.19
CA LYS A 340 -14.03 -1.26 21.26
C LYS A 340 -13.83 -0.86 22.71
N ASP A 341 -12.62 -1.06 23.19
CA ASP A 341 -12.18 -0.62 24.49
C ASP A 341 -10.97 0.32 24.41
N ARG A 342 -10.85 1.16 25.43
CA ARG A 342 -9.66 1.98 25.67
C ARG A 342 -9.53 2.24 27.16
N ILE A 343 -8.33 2.01 27.67
CA ILE A 343 -7.95 2.33 29.06
C ILE A 343 -6.96 3.48 29.04
N GLU A 344 -7.24 4.54 29.81
CA GLU A 344 -6.34 5.69 29.94
C GLU A 344 -6.08 6.05 31.40
N LEU A 345 -4.82 6.29 31.72
CA LEU A 345 -4.41 6.94 32.96
C LEU A 345 -4.40 8.46 32.76
N LEU A 346 -5.25 9.15 33.52
CA LEU A 346 -5.40 10.60 33.53
C LEU A 346 -4.81 11.21 34.81
N ASN A 347 -4.53 12.52 34.75
CA ASN A 347 -4.05 13.32 35.87
C ASN A 347 -2.92 12.62 36.65
N LYS A 348 -1.80 12.37 35.98
CA LYS A 348 -0.61 11.71 36.57
C LYS A 348 -0.93 10.35 37.21
N GLY A 349 -1.79 9.57 36.56
CA GLY A 349 -2.18 8.23 37.02
C GLY A 349 -3.13 8.20 38.21
N SER A 350 -3.68 9.34 38.65
CA SER A 350 -4.64 9.38 39.76
C SER A 350 -6.05 8.95 39.37
N ILE A 351 -6.37 8.97 38.06
CA ILE A 351 -7.67 8.58 37.51
C ILE A 351 -7.45 7.56 36.40
N ILE A 352 -8.21 6.46 36.40
CA ILE A 352 -8.41 5.58 35.25
C ILE A 352 -9.70 5.98 34.57
N ASN A 353 -9.64 6.09 33.25
CA ASN A 353 -10.77 6.26 32.37
C ASN A 353 -10.92 5.00 31.51
N PHE A 354 -12.09 4.38 31.58
CA PHE A 354 -12.50 3.30 30.69
C PHE A 354 -13.45 3.86 29.65
N ARG A 355 -13.17 3.60 28.38
CA ARG A 355 -14.07 3.97 27.26
C ARG A 355 -14.49 2.73 26.52
N PHE A 356 -15.77 2.39 26.58
CA PHE A 356 -16.32 1.20 25.94
C PHE A 356 -17.40 1.56 24.92
N ASN A 357 -17.40 0.85 23.81
CA ASN A 357 -18.53 0.74 22.89
C ASN A 357 -19.09 -0.67 23.02
N PHE A 358 -20.41 -0.78 23.18
CA PHE A 358 -21.09 -2.06 23.36
C PHE A 358 -21.90 -2.45 22.13
N SER A 359 -22.16 -3.74 22.03
CA SER A 359 -23.19 -4.36 21.20
C SER A 359 -23.94 -5.39 22.05
N GLY A 360 -25.20 -5.66 21.71
CA GLY A 360 -26.05 -6.62 22.44
C GLY A 360 -27.12 -5.97 23.32
N ILE A 361 -27.57 -6.68 24.35
CA ILE A 361 -28.70 -6.28 25.21
C ILE A 361 -28.18 -5.50 26.41
N ILE A 362 -27.92 -4.21 26.20
CA ILE A 362 -27.50 -3.26 27.24
C ILE A 362 -28.08 -1.88 26.93
N ALA A 363 -28.47 -1.10 27.96
CA ALA A 363 -29.03 0.23 27.75
C ALA A 363 -28.03 1.26 27.19
N LEU A 364 -26.73 0.99 27.25
CA LEU A 364 -25.66 1.89 26.82
C LEU A 364 -25.07 1.45 25.47
N GLU A 365 -25.02 2.33 24.47
CA GLU A 365 -24.23 2.10 23.25
C GLU A 365 -22.74 2.42 23.50
N ARG A 366 -22.47 3.54 24.18
CA ARG A 366 -21.10 4.00 24.47
C ARG A 366 -21.03 4.59 25.87
N VAL A 367 -19.94 4.31 26.58
CA VAL A 367 -19.71 4.86 27.92
C VAL A 367 -18.26 5.23 28.12
N ASN A 368 -18.04 6.34 28.82
CA ASN A 368 -16.78 6.68 29.47
C ASN A 368 -17.03 6.72 30.97
N PHE A 369 -16.26 5.99 31.77
CA PHE A 369 -16.38 6.04 33.22
C PHE A 369 -15.02 6.17 33.91
N TYR A 370 -15.04 6.90 35.03
CA TYR A 370 -13.84 7.44 35.66
C TYR A 370 -13.70 6.96 37.09
N LEU A 371 -12.52 6.41 37.40
CA LEU A 371 -12.20 5.82 38.69
C LEU A 371 -10.92 6.38 39.26
N LYS A 372 -10.91 6.67 40.55
CA LYS A 372 -9.67 6.99 41.27
C LYS A 372 -8.82 5.74 41.48
N THR A 373 -7.52 5.84 41.18
CA THR A 373 -6.59 4.70 41.16
C THR A 373 -6.09 4.26 42.52
N TYR A 374 -6.20 5.11 43.56
CA TYR A 374 -5.72 4.73 44.90
C TYR A 374 -6.43 3.49 45.46
N TYR A 375 -7.64 3.21 44.99
CA TYR A 375 -8.40 2.04 45.44
C TYR A 375 -7.79 0.73 44.92
N LEU A 376 -7.12 0.73 43.76
CA LEU A 376 -6.47 -0.47 43.18
C LEU A 376 -5.34 -1.05 44.03
N LYS A 377 -4.96 -0.41 45.14
CA LYS A 377 -3.96 -0.92 46.08
C LYS A 377 -4.48 -2.05 46.99
N GLY A 378 -5.81 -2.26 47.06
CA GLY A 378 -6.46 -3.32 47.86
C GLY A 378 -6.87 -4.55 47.05
N LYS A 379 -7.13 -5.69 47.73
CA LYS A 379 -7.56 -6.95 47.08
C LYS A 379 -9.05 -6.96 46.67
N LYS A 380 -9.90 -6.27 47.43
CA LYS A 380 -11.33 -6.05 47.16
C LYS A 380 -11.77 -4.72 47.72
N TYR A 381 -12.59 -3.98 46.99
CA TYR A 381 -13.18 -2.73 47.47
C TYR A 381 -14.40 -2.33 46.63
N ASN A 382 -15.25 -1.50 47.25
CA ASN A 382 -16.37 -0.86 46.58
C ASN A 382 -16.01 0.59 46.29
N GLN A 383 -16.20 1.00 45.05
CA GLN A 383 -15.83 2.32 44.58
C GLN A 383 -17.03 3.04 43.96
N THR A 384 -17.10 4.35 44.17
CA THR A 384 -17.93 5.25 43.39
C THR A 384 -17.09 6.01 42.37
N GLY A 385 -17.65 6.17 41.18
CA GLY A 385 -17.12 6.98 40.11
C GLY A 385 -18.25 7.72 39.41
N VAL A 386 -17.93 8.34 38.28
CA VAL A 386 -18.90 8.98 37.40
C VAL A 386 -18.79 8.42 35.99
N PHE A 387 -19.88 8.44 35.24
CA PHE A 387 -19.89 8.06 33.84
C PHE A 387 -20.61 9.10 32.97
N SER A 388 -20.25 9.13 31.70
CA SER A 388 -20.98 9.81 30.63
C SER A 388 -21.01 8.92 29.39
N GLY A 389 -22.14 8.92 28.68
CA GLY A 389 -22.36 7.98 27.60
C GLY A 389 -23.48 8.36 26.65
N ILE A 390 -23.75 7.43 25.74
CA ILE A 390 -24.85 7.46 24.79
C ILE A 390 -25.65 6.18 25.02
N ASP A 391 -26.95 6.29 25.22
CA ASP A 391 -27.83 5.13 25.34
C ASP A 391 -28.22 4.55 23.97
N ASN A 392 -28.91 3.41 23.97
CA ASN A 392 -29.39 2.75 22.76
C ASN A 392 -30.40 3.56 21.94
N GLU A 393 -30.98 4.63 22.50
CA GLU A 393 -31.87 5.59 21.83
C GLU A 393 -31.11 6.83 21.31
N ASN A 394 -29.77 6.81 21.33
CA ASN A 394 -28.88 7.93 20.97
C ASN A 394 -29.01 9.18 21.87
N ARG A 395 -29.51 9.03 23.10
CA ARG A 395 -29.58 10.12 24.08
C ARG A 395 -28.28 10.22 24.86
N LEU A 396 -27.89 11.45 25.18
CA LEU A 396 -26.77 11.71 26.08
C LEU A 396 -27.19 11.37 27.51
N VAL A 397 -26.42 10.52 28.17
CA VAL A 397 -26.69 10.07 29.53
C VAL A 397 -25.46 10.23 30.41
N ASN A 398 -25.68 10.46 31.70
CA ASN A 398 -24.62 10.54 32.68
C ASN A 398 -25.13 10.05 34.04
N GLY A 399 -24.20 9.81 34.97
CA GLY A 399 -24.57 9.46 36.33
C GLY A 399 -23.40 8.93 37.14
N ASN A 400 -23.74 8.22 38.22
CA ASN A 400 -22.76 7.60 39.10
C ASN A 400 -22.51 6.16 38.68
N VAL A 401 -21.29 5.68 38.92
CA VAL A 401 -20.94 4.28 38.73
C VAL A 401 -20.48 3.68 40.05
N PHE A 402 -21.02 2.51 40.41
CA PHE A 402 -20.62 1.73 41.57
C PHE A 402 -19.88 0.50 41.10
N ILE A 403 -18.71 0.24 41.66
CA ILE A 403 -17.83 -0.82 41.20
C ILE A 403 -17.42 -1.68 42.36
N GLU A 404 -17.61 -2.97 42.20
CA GLU A 404 -16.99 -3.99 43.02
C GLU A 404 -15.83 -4.59 42.22
N TYR A 405 -14.62 -4.40 42.73
CA TYR A 405 -13.42 -4.93 42.10
C TYR A 405 -12.87 -6.11 42.90
N SER A 406 -12.48 -7.18 42.20
CA SER A 406 -11.77 -8.31 42.77
C SER A 406 -10.61 -8.73 41.88
N LYS A 407 -9.42 -8.83 42.46
CA LYS A 407 -8.21 -9.25 41.77
C LYS A 407 -8.08 -10.77 41.65
#